data_AF-A0AAE2YNE2-F1
#
_entry.id   AF-A0AAE2YNE2-F1
#
_cell.length_a   1.000
_cell.length_b   1.000
_cell.length_c   1.000
_cell.angle_alpha   90.00
_cell.angle_beta   90.00
_cell.angle_gamma   90.00
#
_symmetry.space_group_name_H-M   'P 1'
#
loop_
_entity.id
_entity.type
_entity.pdbx_description
1 polymer ?
#
loop_
_entity_poly.entity_id
_entity_poly.type
_entity_poly.pdbx_seq_one_letter_code
_entity_poly.pdbx_strand_id
1 'polypeptide(L)'
;MAMAGLRDELEALRKMAQEGDPVAQFNMGVRYANGQGVPQDLLEAARWYGAAADQGDAPAQFNLGLLFYQGQGVERSLEYAYELFRLAAVQGDARARAGLDAVLLELDALTRERLLRELPLPSTH
;
A
#
# COMPACT_ATOMS: atom_id res chain seq x y z
N MET A 1 -28.77 -15.38 -12.96
CA MET A 1 -29.08 -14.08 -12.32
C MET A 1 -27.99 -13.55 -11.36
N ALA A 2 -26.95 -14.30 -10.99
CA ALA A 2 -25.93 -13.83 -10.04
C ALA A 2 -24.82 -12.90 -10.62
N MET A 3 -24.68 -12.82 -11.95
CA MET A 3 -23.58 -12.04 -12.57
C MET A 3 -23.89 -10.55 -12.78
N ALA A 4 -25.14 -10.10 -12.57
CA ALA A 4 -25.52 -8.70 -12.73
C ALA A 4 -25.08 -7.85 -11.51
N GLY A 5 -25.32 -8.32 -10.29
CA GLY A 5 -24.99 -7.58 -9.07
C GLY A 5 -23.49 -7.31 -8.88
N LEU A 6 -22.63 -8.29 -9.22
CA LEU A 6 -21.16 -8.13 -9.12
C LEU A 6 -20.59 -7.08 -10.08
N ARG A 7 -21.24 -6.87 -11.24
CA ARG A 7 -20.82 -5.86 -12.21
C ARG A 7 -21.21 -4.46 -11.76
N ASP A 8 -22.43 -4.32 -11.25
CA ASP A 8 -22.94 -3.05 -10.71
C ASP A 8 -22.15 -2.60 -9.47
N GLU A 9 -21.75 -3.54 -8.61
CA GLU A 9 -20.90 -3.29 -7.45
C GLU A 9 -19.49 -2.78 -7.82
N LEU A 10 -18.87 -3.37 -8.85
CA LEU A 10 -17.55 -2.94 -9.33
C LEU A 10 -17.61 -1.54 -9.96
N GLU A 11 -18.66 -1.27 -10.74
CA GLU A 11 -18.85 0.05 -11.37
C GLU A 11 -19.11 1.14 -10.32
N ALA A 12 -19.95 0.86 -9.30
CA ALA A 12 -20.16 1.76 -8.18
C ALA A 12 -18.87 2.01 -7.37
N LEU A 13 -18.11 0.95 -7.08
CA LEU A 13 -16.83 1.05 -6.38
C LEU A 13 -15.83 1.91 -7.17
N ARG A 14 -15.73 1.68 -8.47
CA ARG A 14 -14.84 2.44 -9.36
C ARG A 14 -15.22 3.91 -9.38
N LYS A 15 -16.51 4.23 -9.41
CA LYS A 15 -16.99 5.60 -9.35
C LYS A 15 -16.57 6.29 -8.05
N MET A 16 -16.80 5.65 -6.89
CA MET A 16 -16.38 6.21 -5.59
C MET A 16 -14.85 6.41 -5.53
N ALA A 17 -14.08 5.46 -6.04
CA ALA A 17 -12.63 5.56 -6.09
C ALA A 17 -12.15 6.74 -6.97
N GLN A 18 -12.83 6.99 -8.09
CA GLN A 18 -12.58 8.13 -8.98
C GLN A 18 -13.00 9.47 -8.36
N GLU A 19 -14.02 9.46 -7.50
CA GLU A 19 -14.45 10.64 -6.72
C GLU A 19 -13.50 10.95 -5.54
N GLY A 20 -12.53 10.09 -5.27
CA GLY A 20 -11.47 10.33 -4.29
C GLY A 20 -11.64 9.55 -2.98
N ASP A 21 -12.67 8.72 -2.83
CA ASP A 21 -12.88 7.99 -1.58
C ASP A 21 -11.72 7.01 -1.31
N PRO A 22 -10.94 7.18 -0.22
CA PRO A 22 -9.73 6.40 0.02
C PRO A 22 -10.02 4.92 0.27
N VAL A 23 -11.17 4.60 0.86
CA VAL A 23 -11.59 3.22 1.10
C VAL A 23 -11.93 2.52 -0.22
N ALA A 24 -12.63 3.21 -1.12
CA ALA A 24 -12.93 2.72 -2.46
C ALA A 24 -11.66 2.57 -3.30
N GLN A 25 -10.72 3.52 -3.22
CA GLN A 25 -9.42 3.42 -3.87
C GLN A 25 -8.62 2.22 -3.35
N PHE A 26 -8.53 2.04 -2.03
CA PHE A 26 -7.90 0.86 -1.44
C PHE A 26 -8.54 -0.44 -1.97
N ASN A 27 -9.87 -0.51 -1.95
CA ASN A 27 -10.61 -1.68 -2.44
C ASN A 27 -10.39 -1.92 -3.93
N MET A 28 -10.32 -0.88 -4.77
CA MET A 28 -9.94 -1.02 -6.19
C MET A 28 -8.52 -1.60 -6.33
N GLY A 29 -7.58 -1.13 -5.51
CA GLY A 29 -6.25 -1.72 -5.43
C GLY A 29 -6.28 -3.22 -5.12
N VAL A 30 -7.10 -3.64 -4.15
CA VAL A 30 -7.29 -5.06 -3.80
C VAL A 30 -7.91 -5.86 -4.95
N ARG A 31 -8.88 -5.29 -5.67
CA ARG A 31 -9.49 -5.94 -6.84
C ARG A 31 -8.47 -6.20 -7.94
N TYR A 32 -7.65 -5.20 -8.28
CA TYR A 32 -6.59 -5.32 -9.26
C TYR A 32 -5.47 -6.26 -8.80
N ALA A 33 -5.06 -6.21 -7.53
CA ALA A 33 -4.02 -7.08 -7.00
C ALA A 33 -4.41 -8.57 -7.05
N ASN A 34 -5.70 -8.87 -6.88
CA ASN A 34 -6.22 -10.25 -6.81
C ASN A 34 -6.95 -10.70 -8.09
N GLY A 35 -7.10 -9.83 -9.10
CA GLY A 35 -7.88 -10.13 -10.31
C GLY A 35 -9.38 -10.37 -10.04
N GLN A 36 -9.96 -9.67 -9.06
CA GLN A 36 -11.37 -9.85 -8.67
C GLN A 36 -12.29 -8.93 -9.46
N GLY A 37 -13.00 -9.47 -10.44
CA GLY A 37 -13.90 -8.69 -11.31
C GLY A 37 -13.18 -7.81 -12.33
N VAL A 38 -11.86 -7.70 -12.24
CA VAL A 38 -10.94 -7.08 -13.20
C VAL A 38 -9.77 -8.04 -13.45
N PRO A 39 -9.08 -7.98 -14.60
CA PRO A 39 -7.82 -8.70 -14.78
C PRO A 39 -6.80 -8.30 -13.71
N GLN A 40 -5.99 -9.25 -13.24
CA GLN A 40 -4.95 -8.96 -12.28
C GLN A 40 -3.91 -8.01 -12.88
N ASP A 41 -3.65 -6.90 -12.19
CA ASP A 41 -2.67 -5.90 -12.60
C ASP A 41 -2.08 -5.22 -11.36
N LEU A 42 -0.83 -5.54 -11.03
CA LEU A 42 -0.16 -5.02 -9.84
C LEU A 42 0.29 -3.56 -10.02
N LEU A 43 0.49 -3.10 -11.26
CA LEU A 43 0.80 -1.69 -11.52
C LEU A 43 -0.45 -0.83 -11.28
N GLU A 44 -1.61 -1.25 -11.77
CA GLU A 44 -2.87 -0.57 -11.45
C GLU A 44 -3.19 -0.65 -9.96
N ALA A 45 -2.95 -1.80 -9.32
CA ALA A 45 -3.10 -1.91 -7.86
C ALA A 45 -2.22 -0.87 -7.12
N ALA A 46 -0.96 -0.71 -7.52
CA ALA A 46 -0.06 0.27 -6.94
C ALA A 46 -0.57 1.71 -7.11
N ARG A 47 -1.14 2.05 -8.27
CA ARG A 47 -1.75 3.38 -8.49
C ARG A 47 -2.90 3.66 -7.53
N TRP A 48 -3.79 2.69 -7.35
CA TRP A 48 -4.93 2.84 -6.46
C TRP A 48 -4.53 2.87 -4.99
N TYR A 49 -3.59 2.00 -4.58
CA TYR A 49 -3.02 2.07 -3.24
C TYR A 49 -2.29 3.40 -3.00
N GLY A 50 -1.56 3.93 -4.00
CA GLY A 50 -0.93 5.25 -3.92
C GLY A 50 -1.93 6.36 -3.62
N ALA A 51 -3.02 6.41 -4.38
CA ALA A 51 -4.07 7.42 -4.17
C ALA A 51 -4.69 7.36 -2.77
N ALA A 52 -4.92 6.16 -2.22
CA ALA A 52 -5.42 5.98 -0.86
C ALA A 52 -4.34 6.28 0.21
N ALA A 53 -3.10 5.88 -0.06
CA ALA A 53 -1.96 6.06 0.84
C ALA A 53 -1.61 7.55 1.03
N ASP A 54 -1.70 8.34 -0.04
CA ASP A 54 -1.51 9.80 -0.04
C ASP A 54 -2.56 10.51 0.82
N GLN A 55 -3.73 9.89 1.02
CA GLN A 55 -4.80 10.36 1.89
C GLN A 55 -4.68 9.83 3.34
N GLY A 56 -3.63 9.06 3.63
CA GLY A 56 -3.38 8.51 4.96
C GLY A 56 -3.96 7.12 5.21
N ASP A 57 -4.51 6.42 4.22
CA ASP A 57 -5.04 5.07 4.44
C ASP A 57 -3.91 4.09 4.81
N ALA A 58 -3.86 3.67 6.08
CA ALA A 58 -2.80 2.80 6.60
C ALA A 58 -2.75 1.43 5.90
N PRO A 59 -3.88 0.75 5.63
CA PRO A 59 -3.87 -0.47 4.82
C PRO A 59 -3.29 -0.27 3.43
N ALA A 60 -3.60 0.82 2.75
CA ALA A 60 -3.05 1.15 1.44
C ALA A 60 -1.55 1.43 1.50
N GLN A 61 -1.09 2.21 2.49
CA GLN A 61 0.34 2.44 2.73
C GLN A 61 1.09 1.12 2.94
N PHE A 62 0.55 0.22 3.76
CA PHE A 62 1.15 -1.11 3.96
C PHE A 62 1.20 -1.93 2.66
N ASN A 63 0.10 -2.02 1.91
CA ASN A 63 0.08 -2.83 0.68
C ASN A 63 0.96 -2.23 -0.42
N LEU A 64 1.00 -0.91 -0.56
CA LEU A 64 1.92 -0.24 -1.47
C LEU A 64 3.38 -0.49 -1.07
N GLY A 65 3.69 -0.42 0.24
CA GLY A 65 5.01 -0.74 0.77
C GLY A 65 5.44 -2.16 0.42
N LEU A 66 4.53 -3.14 0.48
CA LEU A 66 4.81 -4.51 0.03
C LEU A 66 5.13 -4.59 -1.48
N LEU A 67 4.40 -3.86 -2.33
CA LEU A 67 4.66 -3.84 -3.77
C LEU A 67 6.06 -3.28 -4.08
N PHE A 68 6.45 -2.19 -3.43
CA PHE A 68 7.80 -1.61 -3.57
C PHE A 68 8.89 -2.50 -2.96
N TYR A 69 8.62 -3.15 -1.83
CA TYR A 69 9.56 -4.08 -1.20
C TYR A 69 9.86 -5.28 -2.11
N GLN A 70 8.84 -5.81 -2.78
CA GLN A 70 8.94 -6.99 -3.65
C GLN A 70 9.29 -6.65 -5.11
N GLY A 71 9.17 -5.38 -5.53
CA GLY A 71 9.33 -4.99 -6.93
C GLY A 71 8.21 -5.52 -7.83
N GLN A 72 6.99 -5.57 -7.28
CA GLN A 72 5.83 -6.17 -7.94
C GLN A 72 4.92 -5.10 -8.53
N GLY A 73 4.84 -5.05 -9.86
CA GLY A 73 4.08 -4.02 -10.58
C GLY A 73 4.71 -2.61 -10.51
N VAL A 74 5.74 -2.42 -9.69
CA VAL A 74 6.53 -1.20 -9.54
C VAL A 74 8.02 -1.55 -9.46
N GLU A 75 8.88 -0.58 -9.75
CA GLU A 75 10.31 -0.75 -9.52
C GLU A 75 10.59 -0.92 -8.02
N ARG A 76 11.42 -1.92 -7.68
CA ARG A 76 11.74 -2.24 -6.30
C ARG A 76 12.45 -1.07 -5.62
N SER A 77 11.93 -0.62 -4.48
CA SER A 77 12.55 0.43 -3.66
C SER A 77 12.38 0.14 -2.18
N LEU A 78 13.48 -0.25 -1.53
CA LEU A 78 13.49 -0.51 -0.09
C LEU A 78 13.29 0.78 0.72
N GLU A 79 13.86 1.89 0.27
CA GLU A 79 13.70 3.18 0.94
C GLU A 79 12.24 3.63 0.93
N TYR A 80 11.58 3.56 -0.24
CA TYR A 80 10.18 3.96 -0.34
C TYR A 80 9.24 2.99 0.39
N ALA A 81 9.55 1.68 0.37
CA ALA A 81 8.84 0.72 1.20
C ALA A 81 8.97 1.02 2.70
N TYR A 82 10.17 1.42 3.17
CA TYR A 82 10.39 1.84 4.55
C TYR A 82 9.50 3.03 4.93
N GLU A 83 9.43 4.06 4.08
CA GLU A 83 8.57 5.23 4.32
C GLU A 83 7.10 4.84 4.47
N LEU A 84 6.60 4.02 3.54
CA LEU A 84 5.21 3.58 3.53
C LEU A 84 4.88 2.70 4.74
N PHE A 85 5.74 1.74 5.09
CA PHE A 85 5.53 0.95 6.31
C PHE A 85 5.63 1.80 7.57
N ARG A 86 6.49 2.82 7.60
CA ARG A 86 6.58 3.73 8.75
C ARG A 86 5.27 4.49 8.92
N LEU A 87 4.72 5.04 7.84
CA LEU A 87 3.44 5.76 7.87
C LEU A 87 2.31 4.84 8.37
N ALA A 88 2.23 3.60 7.88
CA ALA A 88 1.25 2.64 8.36
C ALA A 88 1.46 2.26 9.85
N ALA A 89 2.72 2.10 10.29
CA ALA A 89 3.05 1.77 11.67
C ALA A 89 2.70 2.89 12.65
N VAL A 90 2.90 4.16 12.27
CA VAL A 90 2.50 5.34 13.06
C VAL A 90 1.00 5.33 13.35
N GLN A 91 0.22 4.79 12.43
CA GLN A 91 -1.24 4.68 12.54
C GLN A 91 -1.70 3.40 13.26
N GLY A 92 -0.77 2.57 13.74
CA GLY A 92 -1.07 1.37 14.51
C GLY A 92 -1.25 0.10 13.69
N ASP A 93 -0.87 0.07 12.41
CA ASP A 93 -0.88 -1.18 11.65
C ASP A 93 0.24 -2.11 12.16
N ALA A 94 -0.16 -3.15 12.92
CA ALA A 94 0.76 -4.10 13.53
C ALA A 94 1.62 -4.86 12.50
N ARG A 95 1.14 -5.03 11.25
CA ARG A 95 1.89 -5.73 10.19
C ARG A 95 3.02 -4.86 9.66
N ALA A 96 2.84 -3.54 9.69
CA ALA A 96 3.82 -2.60 9.18
C ALA A 96 5.13 -2.64 9.97
N ARG A 97 5.08 -2.99 11.27
CA ARG A 97 6.30 -3.20 12.06
C ARG A 97 7.18 -4.33 11.49
N ALA A 98 6.57 -5.46 11.13
CA ALA A 98 7.29 -6.56 10.51
C ALA A 98 7.86 -6.17 9.14
N GLY A 99 7.13 -5.37 8.36
CA GLY A 99 7.61 -4.81 7.10
C GLY A 99 8.84 -3.90 7.28
N LEU A 100 8.85 -3.03 8.29
CA LEU A 100 9.99 -2.20 8.63
C LEU A 100 11.21 -3.02 9.01
N ASP A 101 11.03 -4.00 9.90
CA ASP A 101 12.12 -4.86 10.35
C ASP A 101 12.72 -5.64 9.15
N ALA A 102 11.87 -6.15 8.24
CA ALA A 102 12.31 -6.83 7.03
C ALA A 102 13.13 -5.90 6.10
N VAL A 103 12.64 -4.68 5.86
CA VAL A 103 13.37 -3.70 5.02
C VAL A 103 14.73 -3.34 5.62
N LEU A 104 14.79 -3.09 6.93
CA LEU A 104 16.03 -2.71 7.62
C LEU A 104 17.09 -3.84 7.64
N LEU A 105 16.66 -5.10 7.55
CA LEU A 105 17.58 -6.24 7.44
C LEU A 105 18.22 -6.35 6.04
N GLU A 106 17.54 -5.87 5.01
CA GLU A 106 18.03 -5.94 3.63
C GLU A 106 18.82 -4.70 3.19
N LEU A 107 18.60 -3.56 3.84
CA LEU A 107 19.34 -2.34 3.56
C LEU A 107 20.81 -2.46 3.97
N ASP A 108 21.68 -1.81 3.20
CA ASP A 108 23.06 -1.59 3.62
C ASP A 108 23.11 -0.71 4.88
N ALA A 109 24.21 -0.83 5.62
CA ALA A 109 24.33 -0.17 6.93
C ALA A 109 24.21 1.36 6.83
N LEU A 110 24.77 1.97 5.79
CA LEU A 110 24.77 3.43 5.64
C LEU A 110 23.36 3.94 5.37
N THR A 111 22.64 3.31 4.43
CA THR A 111 21.26 3.68 4.10
C THR A 111 20.33 3.45 5.29
N ARG A 112 20.49 2.31 5.98
CA ARG A 112 19.72 2.03 7.20
C ARG A 112 19.94 3.09 8.28
N GLU A 113 21.18 3.45 8.57
CA GLU A 113 21.51 4.45 9.59
C GLU A 113 20.95 5.83 9.21
N ARG A 114 21.01 6.20 7.93
CA ARG A 114 20.39 7.42 7.42
C ARG A 114 18.87 7.42 7.68
N LEU A 115 18.17 6.37 7.24
CA LEU A 115 16.70 6.31 7.37
C LEU A 115 16.24 6.32 8.83
N LEU A 116 16.92 5.60 9.73
CA LEU A 116 16.58 5.61 11.15
C LEU A 116 16.77 6.99 11.80
N ARG A 117 17.67 7.81 11.28
CA ARG A 117 17.90 9.19 11.75
C ARG A 117 16.87 10.17 11.17
N GLU A 118 16.60 10.10 9.88
CA GLU A 118 15.72 11.05 9.18
C GLU A 118 14.24 10.74 9.41
N LEU A 119 13.90 9.47 9.53
CA LEU A 119 12.54 8.97 9.62
C LEU A 119 12.40 7.99 10.80
N PRO A 120 12.64 8.45 12.04
CA PRO A 120 12.46 7.60 13.22
C PRO A 120 10.98 7.24 13.36
N LEU A 121 10.72 6.04 13.88
CA LEU A 121 9.38 5.72 14.39
C LEU A 121 9.08 6.62 15.59
N PRO A 122 7.83 7.07 15.75
CA PRO A 122 7.44 7.84 16.93
C PRO A 122 7.68 6.99 18.18
N SER A 123 8.33 7.58 19.18
CA SER A 123 8.52 6.97 20.49
C SER A 123 7.14 6.68 21.08
N THR A 124 6.79 5.40 21.24
CA THR A 124 5.64 5.02 22.05
C THR A 124 5.95 5.40 23.50
N HIS A 125 5.32 6.47 24.00
CA HIS A 125 5.39 6.88 25.40
C HIS A 125 4.56 5.95 26.29
#